data_AF-A0A7K4G024-F1
#
_entry.id   AF-A0A7K4G024-F1
#
_cell.length_a   1.000
_cell.length_b   1.000
_cell.length_c   1.000
_cell.angle_alpha   90.00
_cell.angle_beta   90.00
_cell.angle_gamma   90.00
#
_symmetry.space_group_name_H-M   'P 1'
#
loop_
_entity.id
_entity.type
_entity.pdbx_description
1 polymer ?
#
loop_
_entity_poly.entity_id
_entity_poly.type
_entity_poly.pdbx_seq_one_letter_code
_entity_poly.pdbx_strand_id
1 'polypeptide(L)' 'MMFTESCGMSSTISLPLCSCCHRHIMPNDKCVKFNCPNCGEELIWRCESCRESAKTYTCGSCNFQGP' A
#
# COMPACT_ATOMS: atom_id res chain seq x y z
N MET A 1 -35.91 10.63 13.76
CA MET A 1 -35.71 11.01 12.35
C MET A 1 -34.21 11.09 12.16
N MET A 2 -33.60 9.99 11.70
CA MET A 2 -32.15 9.87 11.55
C MET A 2 -31.82 10.39 10.15
N PHE A 3 -31.36 11.63 10.03
CA PHE A 3 -30.81 12.13 8.77
C PHE A 3 -29.31 11.86 8.79
N THR A 4 -28.92 10.70 8.27
CA THR A 4 -27.52 10.39 7.96
C THR A 4 -27.15 11.12 6.67
N GLU A 5 -26.81 12.40 6.77
CA GLU A 5 -26.23 13.16 5.67
C GLU A 5 -24.72 12.97 5.68
N SER A 6 -24.26 11.94 4.97
CA SER A 6 -22.85 11.77 4.65
C SER A 6 -22.57 12.59 3.39
N CYS A 7 -22.00 13.78 3.57
CA CYS A 7 -21.55 14.64 2.48
C CYS A 7 -20.38 13.97 1.76
N GLY A 8 -20.71 13.20 0.72
CA GLY A 8 -19.77 12.61 -0.22
C GLY A 8 -19.24 13.69 -1.16
N MET A 9 -18.11 14.29 -0.80
CA MET A 9 -17.25 15.01 -1.75
C MET A 9 -15.84 14.46 -1.62
N SER A 10 -15.32 13.92 -2.73
CA SER A 10 -14.09 14.42 -3.36
C SER A 10 -13.44 13.33 -4.19
N SER A 11 -13.37 13.60 -5.50
CA SER A 11 -12.33 13.18 -6.45
C SER A 11 -11.95 11.70 -6.49
N THR A 12 -12.29 11.02 -7.59
CA THR A 12 -11.83 9.67 -7.94
C THR A 12 -10.31 9.67 -8.21
N ILE A 13 -9.51 9.91 -7.18
CA ILE A 13 -8.06 9.76 -7.21
C ILE A 13 -7.78 8.27 -6.99
N SER A 14 -7.24 7.61 -8.03
CA SER A 14 -6.78 6.24 -7.94
C SER A 14 -5.58 6.18 -6.99
N LEU A 15 -5.83 5.81 -5.73
CA LEU A 15 -4.77 5.67 -4.74
C LEU A 15 -4.04 4.35 -4.98
N PRO A 16 -2.70 4.35 -5.03
CA PRO A 16 -1.96 3.10 -5.10
C PRO A 16 -2.28 2.26 -3.86
N LEU A 17 -2.48 0.96 -4.10
CA LEU A 17 -2.76 -0.02 -3.05
C LEU A 17 -1.44 -0.58 -2.54
N CYS A 18 -1.31 -0.69 -1.22
CA CYS A 18 -0.19 -1.42 -0.65
C CYS A 18 -0.31 -2.92 -0.96
N SER A 19 0.79 -3.54 -1.40
CA SER A 19 0.84 -4.97 -1.71
C SER A 19 0.62 -5.87 -0.49
N CYS A 20 0.78 -5.33 0.73
CA CYS A 20 0.70 -6.10 1.98
C CYS A 20 -0.59 -5.85 2.79
N CYS A 21 -1.00 -4.58 2.89
CA CYS A 21 -2.20 -4.18 3.64
C CYS A 21 -3.44 -4.02 2.75
N HIS A 22 -3.31 -4.03 1.41
CA HIS A 22 -4.36 -3.69 0.44
C HIS A 22 -5.10 -2.38 0.78
N ARG A 23 -4.43 -1.51 1.54
CA ARG A 23 -4.98 -0.22 1.97
C ARG A 23 -4.67 0.82 0.92
N HIS A 24 -5.63 1.70 0.67
CA HIS A 24 -5.42 2.89 -0.15
C HIS A 24 -4.40 3.81 0.54
N ILE A 25 -3.31 4.10 -0.15
CA ILE A 25 -2.27 5.01 0.32
C ILE A 25 -2.72 6.43 0.02
N MET A 26 -3.08 7.19 1.05
CA MET A 26 -3.41 8.62 0.89
C MET A 26 -2.17 9.39 0.40
N PRO A 27 -2.32 10.45 -0.41
CA PRO A 27 -1.18 11.29 -0.82
C PRO A 27 -0.45 11.94 0.36
N ASN A 28 -1.10 12.03 1.53
CA ASN A 28 -0.52 12.51 2.78
C ASN A 28 0.16 11.39 3.61
N ASP A 29 0.05 10.13 3.19
CA ASP A 29 0.58 8.96 3.90
C ASP A 29 2.01 8.65 3.45
N LYS A 30 2.86 8.22 4.38
CA LYS A 30 4.28 7.93 4.10
C LYS A 30 4.43 6.51 3.56
N CYS A 31 4.14 6.35 2.28
CA CYS A 31 4.44 5.12 1.56
C CYS A 31 5.87 5.08 1.03
N VAL A 32 6.46 3.89 1.05
CA VAL A 32 7.73 3.61 0.38
C VAL A 32 7.48 2.67 -0.79
N LYS A 33 8.17 2.94 -1.90
CA LYS A 33 8.25 2.04 -3.05
C LYS A 33 9.70 1.70 -3.28
N PHE A 34 9.99 0.42 -3.47
CA PHE A 34 11.34 -0.06 -3.76
C PHE A 34 11.27 -1.23 -4.73
N ASN A 35 12.32 -1.37 -5.52
CA ASN A 35 12.51 -2.54 -6.37
C ASN A 35 13.03 -3.69 -5.52
N CYS A 36 12.54 -4.90 -5.78
CA CYS A 36 13.02 -6.08 -5.09
C CYS A 36 14.54 -6.25 -5.29
N PRO A 37 15.36 -6.44 -4.24
CA PRO A 37 16.82 -6.56 -4.38
C PRO A 37 17.26 -7.88 -5.05
N ASN A 38 16.36 -8.86 -5.17
CA ASN A 38 16.65 -10.16 -5.75
C ASN A 38 16.42 -10.15 -7.27
N CYS A 39 15.23 -9.72 -7.74
CA CYS A 39 14.92 -9.67 -9.17
C CYS A 39 15.05 -8.28 -9.80
N GLY A 40 14.84 -7.19 -9.05
CA GLY A 40 14.80 -5.82 -9.58
C GLY A 40 13.58 -5.49 -10.47
N GLU A 41 12.86 -6.51 -10.93
CA GLU A 41 11.78 -6.40 -11.91
C GLU A 41 10.44 -5.97 -11.29
N GLU A 42 10.18 -6.30 -10.03
CA GLU A 42 8.92 -5.96 -9.36
C GLU A 42 9.08 -4.71 -8.47
N LEU A 43 8.16 -3.76 -8.66
CA LEU A 43 8.04 -2.56 -7.83
C LEU A 43 7.07 -2.82 -6.67
N ILE A 44 7.61 -2.87 -5.45
CA ILE A 44 6.84 -3.21 -4.25
C ILE A 44 6.44 -1.93 -3.53
N TRP A 45 5.13 -1.77 -3.30
CA TRP A 45 4.56 -0.65 -2.56
C TRP A 45 4.21 -1.07 -1.13
N ARG A 46 4.73 -0.31 -0.15
CA ARG A 46 4.59 -0.59 1.28
C ARG A 46 4.09 0.64 2.03
N CYS A 47 2.98 0.47 2.75
CA CYS A 47 2.40 1.45 3.66
C CYS A 47 3.28 1.59 4.92
N GLU A 48 3.31 2.77 5.57
CA GLU A 48 4.10 3.02 6.79
C GLU A 48 3.80 1.96 7.86
N SER A 49 2.52 1.64 8.08
CA SER A 49 2.11 0.63 9.06
C SER A 49 2.65 -0.78 8.77
N CYS A 50 2.81 -1.17 7.50
CA CYS A 50 3.42 -2.46 7.15
C CYS A 50 4.92 -2.47 7.38
N ARG A 51 5.59 -1.32 7.23
CA ARG A 51 7.00 -1.15 7.54
C ARG A 51 7.23 -1.20 9.05
N GLU A 52 6.41 -0.48 9.83
CA GLU A 52 6.43 -0.51 11.30
C GLU A 52 6.20 -1.93 11.83
N SER A 53 5.31 -2.69 11.18
CA SER A 53 5.02 -4.07 11.56
C SER A 53 6.06 -5.09 11.06
N ALA A 54 7.08 -4.67 10.29
CA ALA A 54 8.04 -5.55 9.60
C ALA A 54 7.36 -6.78 8.96
N LYS A 55 6.20 -6.54 8.32
CA LYS A 55 5.33 -7.62 7.87
C LYS A 55 6.01 -8.30 6.69
N THR A 56 6.13 -9.62 6.68
CA THR A 56 6.78 -10.29 5.54
C THR A 56 6.06 -9.98 4.21
N TYR A 57 6.82 -9.59 3.18
CA TYR A 57 6.31 -9.57 1.79
C TYR A 57 6.87 -10.78 1.07
N THR A 58 6.05 -11.32 0.18
CA THR A 58 6.51 -12.18 -0.90
C THR A 58 6.54 -11.34 -2.16
N CYS A 59 7.69 -11.25 -2.81
CA CYS A 59 7.80 -10.68 -4.16
C CYS A 59 7.16 -11.65 -5.17
N GLY A 60 6.26 -11.16 -6.03
CA GLY A 60 5.57 -11.96 -7.04
C GLY A 60 6.49 -12.48 -8.14
N SER A 61 7.61 -11.79 -8.42
CA SER A 61 8.57 -12.22 -9.46
C SER A 61 9.55 -13.28 -8.99
N CYS A 62 10.18 -13.13 -7.82
CA CYS A 62 11.22 -14.05 -7.33
C CYS A 62 10.76 -14.97 -6.19
N ASN A 63 9.51 -14.83 -5.71
CA ASN A 63 9.00 -15.51 -4.51
C ASN A 63 9.89 -15.28 -3.27
N PHE A 64 10.70 -14.23 -3.28
CA PHE A 64 11.55 -13.87 -2.16
C PHE A 64 10.67 -13.38 -1.02
N GLN A 65 10.83 -14.01 0.15
CA GLN A 65 10.09 -13.67 1.36
C GLN A 65 11.03 -12.94 2.32
N GLY A 66 10.81 -11.64 2.49
CA GLY A 66 11.60 -10.78 3.37
C GLY A 66 10.72 -10.00 4.34
N PRO A 67 11.23 -9.58 5.50
CA PRO A 67 10.52 -8.71 6.44
C PRO A 67 10.24 -7.31 5.86
#